data_AF-A0A959AQ85-F1
#
_entry.id   AF-A0A959AQ85-F1
#
_cell.length_a   1.000
_cell.length_b   1.000
_cell.length_c   1.000
_cell.angle_alpha   90.00
_cell.angle_beta   90.00
_cell.angle_gamma   90.00
#
_symmetry.space_group_name_H-M   'P 1'
#
loop_
_entity.id
_entity.type
_entity.pdbx_description
1 polymer ?
#
loop_
_entity_poly.entity_id
_entity_poly.type
_entity_poly.pdbx_seq_one_letter_code
_entity_poly.pdbx_strand_id
1 'polypeptide(L)'
;MTYKQLISRFLLLLVVALFSFPATAQDGQEGAAAEASAPAGEANIDEGKTLFRNYCATCHNKNMKDNLTGPALGGLEERWADYPREDLYSWIRNSQAMVNAGHPRAVELWNEWKPTVMNNFNLTDQEIENIIAYVDYVYTGKDKVGQAVAQGPAVVVEKPNNTPLFIALAVILAILAVVLARIVANLNYMVQVREGNAPAHRKTLVEILTSKGLIAFVIFALVVLGGYTTVNNAIMLGRQQGYAPEQPIKFSHATHAGLQKIDCQYCHDGARRS
;
A
#
# COMPACT_ATOMS: atom_id res chain seq x y z
N MET A 1 0.29 -3.72 57.06
CA MET A 1 0.34 -3.14 55.70
C MET A 1 -0.90 -3.62 54.95
N THR A 2 -1.85 -2.74 54.65
CA THR A 2 -3.17 -3.15 54.10
C THR A 2 -3.09 -3.48 52.61
N TYR A 3 -3.83 -4.51 52.16
CA TYR A 3 -3.87 -5.01 50.77
C TYR A 3 -4.05 -3.91 49.70
N LYS A 4 -4.82 -2.84 50.01
CA LYS A 4 -4.99 -1.68 49.14
C LYS A 4 -3.69 -0.89 48.88
N GLN A 5 -2.79 -0.82 49.86
CA GLN A 5 -1.49 -0.17 49.71
C GLN A 5 -0.49 -1.04 48.93
N LEU A 6 -0.68 -2.37 48.95
CA LEU A 6 0.12 -3.30 48.15
C LEU A 6 -0.23 -3.17 46.66
N ILE A 7 -1.53 -3.13 46.33
CA ILE A 7 -2.01 -2.96 44.95
C ILE A 7 -1.65 -1.60 44.38
N SER A 8 -1.80 -0.52 45.16
CA SER A 8 -1.43 0.83 44.72
C SER A 8 0.07 0.95 44.44
N ARG A 9 0.92 0.30 45.25
CA ARG A 9 2.38 0.28 45.01
C ARG A 9 2.77 -0.60 43.82
N PHE A 10 2.06 -1.70 43.59
CA PHE A 10 2.31 -2.57 42.43
C PHE A 10 1.88 -1.91 41.11
N LEU A 11 0.75 -1.19 41.11
CA LEU A 11 0.30 -0.38 39.97
C LEU A 11 1.25 0.80 39.69
N LEU A 12 1.75 1.47 40.73
CA LEU A 12 2.70 2.57 40.57
C LEU A 12 4.06 2.07 40.01
N LEU A 13 4.56 0.92 40.50
CA LEU A 13 5.80 0.31 40.01
C LEU A 13 5.67 -0.20 38.57
N LEU A 14 4.49 -0.72 38.18
CA LEU A 14 4.24 -1.18 36.82
C LEU A 14 4.11 0.00 35.83
N VAL A 15 3.55 1.14 36.26
CA VAL A 15 3.52 2.37 35.45
C VAL A 15 4.92 2.99 35.31
N VAL A 16 5.75 3.00 36.37
CA VAL A 16 7.13 3.53 36.28
C VAL A 16 8.03 2.62 35.41
N ALA A 17 7.81 1.30 35.41
CA ALA A 17 8.51 0.36 34.54
C ALA A 17 8.13 0.49 33.05
N LEU A 18 6.92 0.98 32.74
CA LEU A 18 6.47 1.23 31.36
C LEU A 18 6.95 2.58 30.79
N PHE A 19 7.43 3.51 31.63
CA PHE A 19 7.95 4.82 31.22
C PHE A 19 9.48 4.95 31.35
N SER A 20 10.18 3.91 31.81
CA SER A 20 11.64 3.90 31.91
C SER A 20 12.26 3.17 30.73
N PHE A 21 12.11 3.74 29.53
CA PHE A 21 13.06 3.44 28.46
C PHE A 21 14.38 4.12 28.79
N PRO A 22 15.53 3.43 28.73
CA PRO A 22 16.80 4.13 28.77
C PRO A 22 16.85 5.04 27.55
N ALA A 23 16.99 6.35 27.81
CA ALA A 23 17.38 7.31 26.78
C ALA A 23 18.77 6.89 26.30
N THR A 24 18.82 6.12 25.20
CA THR A 24 20.05 5.94 24.46
C THR A 24 20.39 7.30 23.87
N ALA A 25 21.48 7.88 24.39
CA ALA A 25 22.12 9.06 23.83
C ALA A 25 22.26 8.85 22.32
N GLN A 26 21.68 9.76 21.55
CA GLN A 26 21.94 9.89 20.13
C GLN A 26 23.35 10.48 20.02
N ASP A 27 24.34 9.60 19.97
CA ASP A 27 25.73 10.01 19.76
C ASP A 27 25.83 10.77 18.44
N GLY A 28 26.55 11.87 18.52
CA GLY A 28 26.82 12.78 17.42
C GLY A 28 27.44 12.05 16.24
N GLN A 29 26.94 12.45 15.10
CA GLN A 29 27.46 12.24 13.75
C GLN A 29 29.00 12.42 13.71
N GLU A 30 29.73 11.35 13.36
CA GLU A 30 31.10 11.46 12.85
C GLU A 30 31.19 10.76 11.49
N GLY A 31 31.18 11.60 10.45
CA GLY A 31 31.66 11.38 9.09
C GLY A 31 31.59 9.97 8.49
N ALA A 32 30.40 9.56 8.03
CA ALA A 32 30.32 8.74 6.83
C ALA A 32 30.22 9.70 5.64
N ALA A 33 31.30 9.74 4.85
CA ALA A 33 31.39 10.47 3.60
C ALA A 33 30.11 10.25 2.78
N ALA A 34 29.65 11.32 2.12
CA ALA A 34 28.65 11.25 1.08
C ALA A 34 28.93 10.05 0.18
N GLU A 35 28.11 9.00 0.28
CA GLU A 35 28.03 7.99 -0.77
C GLU A 35 27.62 8.76 -2.01
N ALA A 36 28.59 8.94 -2.90
CA ALA A 36 28.35 9.48 -4.21
C ALA A 36 27.19 8.69 -4.82
N SER A 37 26.08 9.39 -5.07
CA SER A 37 24.99 8.91 -5.88
C SER A 37 25.59 8.29 -7.13
N ALA A 38 25.45 6.98 -7.27
CA ALA A 38 25.78 6.29 -8.50
C ALA A 38 25.08 7.04 -9.65
N PRO A 39 25.74 7.20 -10.81
CA PRO A 39 25.11 7.88 -11.93
C PRO A 39 23.76 7.20 -12.20
N ALA A 40 22.72 8.00 -12.41
CA ALA A 40 21.38 7.51 -12.73
C ALA A 40 21.51 6.43 -13.81
N GLY A 41 21.29 5.18 -13.41
CA GLY A 41 21.23 4.07 -14.34
C GLY A 41 20.05 4.31 -15.27
N GLU A 42 20.10 3.75 -16.48
CA GLU A 42 18.98 3.81 -17.42
C GLU A 42 17.68 3.45 -16.70
N ALA A 43 16.72 4.38 -16.70
CA ALA A 43 15.51 4.26 -15.92
C ALA A 43 14.69 3.03 -16.38
N ASN A 44 14.26 2.21 -15.43
CA ASN A 44 13.51 0.99 -15.71
C ASN A 44 12.00 1.25 -15.62
N ILE A 45 11.33 1.26 -16.77
CA ILE A 45 9.89 1.54 -16.87
C ILE A 45 9.03 0.46 -16.16
N ASP A 46 9.43 -0.81 -16.22
CA ASP A 46 8.69 -1.90 -15.58
C ASP A 46 8.79 -1.86 -14.05
N GLU A 47 9.97 -1.48 -13.55
CA GLU A 47 10.19 -1.20 -12.13
C GLU A 47 9.37 0.02 -11.70
N GLY A 48 9.44 1.10 -12.47
CA GLY A 48 8.64 2.32 -12.28
C GLY A 48 7.14 2.06 -12.21
N LYS A 49 6.62 1.21 -13.08
CA LYS A 49 5.21 0.76 -13.06
C LYS A 49 4.85 0.04 -11.76
N THR A 50 5.75 -0.79 -11.25
CA THR A 50 5.55 -1.52 -10.00
C THR A 50 5.57 -0.58 -8.80
N LEU A 51 6.55 0.32 -8.75
CA LEU A 51 6.66 1.36 -7.73
C LEU A 51 5.44 2.29 -7.74
N PHE A 52 5.02 2.77 -8.91
CA PHE A 52 3.85 3.62 -9.07
C PHE A 52 2.58 2.93 -8.55
N ARG A 53 2.36 1.66 -8.90
CA ARG A 53 1.21 0.88 -8.42
C ARG A 53 1.20 0.75 -6.90
N ASN A 54 2.38 0.59 -6.29
CA ASN A 54 2.51 0.33 -4.86
C ASN A 54 2.37 1.60 -4.01
N TYR A 55 2.88 2.74 -4.49
CA TYR A 55 3.00 3.96 -3.68
C TYR A 55 2.14 5.13 -4.16
N CYS A 56 1.81 5.21 -5.45
CA CYS A 56 1.26 6.43 -6.07
C CYS A 56 -0.18 6.27 -6.59
N ALA A 57 -0.51 5.08 -7.13
CA ALA A 57 -1.75 4.82 -7.86
C ALA A 57 -3.04 4.91 -7.02
N THR A 58 -2.93 5.00 -5.69
CA THR A 58 -4.08 5.23 -4.80
C THR A 58 -4.58 6.67 -4.90
N CYS A 59 -3.68 7.63 -5.13
CA CYS A 59 -4.02 9.05 -5.11
C CYS A 59 -3.89 9.72 -6.48
N HIS A 60 -3.02 9.22 -7.36
CA HIS A 60 -2.81 9.75 -8.70
C HIS A 60 -3.46 8.88 -9.78
N ASN A 61 -4.05 9.53 -10.78
CA ASN A 61 -4.75 8.83 -11.85
C ASN A 61 -3.77 8.06 -12.74
N LYS A 62 -4.10 6.81 -13.05
CA LYS A 62 -3.29 5.90 -13.87
C LYS A 62 -3.12 6.37 -15.32
N ASN A 63 -3.99 7.24 -15.82
CA ASN A 63 -3.86 7.79 -17.17
C ASN A 63 -2.90 8.98 -17.25
N MET A 64 -2.38 9.45 -16.11
CA MET A 64 -1.47 10.59 -15.97
C MET A 64 -2.03 11.93 -16.49
N LYS A 65 -3.28 11.99 -16.94
CA LYS A 65 -3.88 13.17 -17.59
C LYS A 65 -4.97 13.81 -16.76
N ASP A 66 -5.69 13.00 -15.99
CA ASP A 66 -6.79 13.48 -15.16
C ASP A 66 -6.37 13.59 -13.70
N ASN A 67 -7.00 14.53 -13.01
CA ASN A 67 -6.89 14.66 -11.57
C ASN A 67 -7.63 13.53 -10.84
N LEU A 68 -7.18 13.22 -9.62
CA LEU A 68 -7.88 12.35 -8.67
C LEU A 68 -7.80 12.99 -7.28
N THR A 69 -7.33 12.26 -6.27
CA THR A 69 -7.04 12.80 -4.94
C THR A 69 -5.84 13.74 -4.98
N GLY A 70 -4.89 13.47 -5.88
CA GLY A 70 -3.79 14.36 -6.24
C GLY A 70 -3.84 14.78 -7.72
N PRO A 71 -2.93 15.69 -8.12
CA PRO A 71 -2.87 16.20 -9.48
C PRO A 71 -2.50 15.13 -10.51
N ALA A 72 -2.89 15.36 -11.76
CA ALA A 72 -2.38 14.64 -12.92
C ALA A 72 -0.84 14.73 -12.98
N LEU A 73 -0.16 13.59 -13.11
CA LEU A 73 1.30 13.54 -13.09
C LEU A 73 1.95 13.67 -14.48
N GLY A 74 1.19 13.58 -15.56
CA GLY A 74 1.68 13.78 -16.91
C GLY A 74 2.24 15.19 -17.07
N GLY A 75 3.42 15.31 -17.68
CA GLY A 75 4.14 16.58 -17.79
C GLY A 75 4.72 17.11 -16.47
N LEU A 76 4.90 16.26 -15.44
CA LEU A 76 5.53 16.70 -14.19
C LEU A 76 6.93 17.28 -14.42
N GLU A 77 7.70 16.71 -15.36
CA GLU A 77 9.08 17.15 -15.60
C GLU A 77 9.12 18.59 -16.13
N GLU A 78 8.22 18.93 -17.05
CA GLU A 78 8.07 20.28 -17.58
C GLU A 78 7.64 21.25 -16.48
N ARG A 79 6.72 20.83 -15.60
CA ARG A 79 6.22 21.61 -14.47
C ARG A 79 7.24 21.83 -13.34
N TRP A 80 8.35 21.10 -13.35
CA TRP A 80 9.45 21.22 -12.39
C TRP A 80 10.77 21.64 -13.06
N ALA A 81 10.75 21.98 -14.35
CA ALA A 81 11.95 22.27 -15.13
C ALA A 81 12.73 23.52 -14.68
N ASP A 82 12.05 24.47 -14.04
CA ASP A 82 12.67 25.69 -13.49
C ASP A 82 13.41 25.43 -12.16
N TYR A 83 13.31 24.21 -11.62
CA TYR A 83 13.90 23.82 -10.34
C TYR A 83 14.95 22.72 -10.54
N PRO A 84 15.94 22.64 -9.64
CA PRO A 84 16.85 21.51 -9.59
C PRO A 84 16.10 20.17 -9.49
N ARG A 85 16.64 19.12 -10.12
CA ARG A 85 15.98 17.81 -10.19
C ARG A 85 15.81 17.18 -8.80
N GLU A 86 16.77 17.43 -7.93
CA GLU A 86 16.81 17.07 -6.52
C GLU A 86 15.65 17.67 -5.70
N ASP A 87 15.08 18.81 -6.13
CA ASP A 87 13.90 19.38 -5.48
C ASP A 87 12.66 18.55 -5.78
N LEU A 88 12.53 18.03 -7.00
CA LEU A 88 11.47 17.10 -7.35
C LEU A 88 11.61 15.78 -6.56
N TYR A 89 12.82 15.26 -6.39
CA TYR A 89 13.03 14.07 -5.56
C TYR A 89 12.67 14.32 -4.10
N SER A 90 13.09 15.47 -3.55
CA SER A 90 12.76 15.89 -2.19
C SER A 90 11.26 16.04 -2.00
N TRP A 91 10.56 16.59 -3.00
CA TRP A 91 9.11 16.72 -3.02
C TRP A 91 8.43 15.36 -2.98
N ILE A 92 8.88 14.43 -3.83
CA ILE A 92 8.36 13.07 -3.90
C ILE A 92 8.59 12.35 -2.56
N ARG A 93 9.73 12.51 -1.89
CA ARG A 93 9.99 11.85 -0.60
C ARG A 93 9.19 12.45 0.56
N ASN A 94 9.12 13.78 0.64
CA ASN A 94 8.54 14.49 1.77
C ASN A 94 8.07 15.89 1.37
N SER A 95 6.92 15.95 0.72
CA SER A 95 6.28 17.20 0.29
C SER A 95 6.13 18.20 1.43
N GLN A 96 5.71 17.76 2.62
CA GLN A 96 5.43 18.65 3.74
C GLN A 96 6.69 19.33 4.29
N ALA A 97 7.85 18.67 4.24
CA ALA A 97 9.12 19.31 4.61
C ALA A 97 9.44 20.48 3.69
N MET A 98 9.23 20.35 2.38
CA MET A 98 9.44 21.44 1.42
C MET A 98 8.43 22.57 1.57
N VAL A 99 7.16 22.25 1.84
CA VAL A 99 6.12 23.26 2.14
C VAL A 99 6.51 24.06 3.37
N ASN A 100 6.94 23.39 4.44
CA ASN A 100 7.36 24.05 5.69
C ASN A 100 8.65 24.87 5.52
N ALA A 101 9.56 24.43 4.65
CA ALA A 101 10.76 25.17 4.28
C ALA A 101 10.46 26.38 3.37
N GLY A 102 9.22 26.55 2.90
CA GLY A 102 8.82 27.69 2.09
C GLY A 102 9.24 27.59 0.62
N HIS A 103 9.52 26.38 0.11
CA HIS A 103 9.88 26.20 -1.30
C HIS A 103 8.74 26.69 -2.22
N PRO A 104 8.99 27.59 -3.19
CA PRO A 104 7.93 28.32 -3.89
C PRO A 104 6.95 27.40 -4.61
N ARG A 105 7.46 26.40 -5.37
CA ARG A 105 6.62 25.42 -6.07
C ARG A 105 5.83 24.52 -5.11
N ALA A 106 6.43 24.17 -3.98
CA ALA A 106 5.83 23.30 -2.98
C ALA A 106 4.64 23.99 -2.31
N VAL A 107 4.83 25.26 -1.92
CA VAL A 107 3.81 26.11 -1.31
C VAL A 107 2.68 26.43 -2.29
N GLU A 108 3.01 26.72 -3.56
CA GLU A 108 2.03 26.90 -4.63
C GLU A 108 1.12 25.67 -4.75
N LEU A 109 1.71 24.49 -4.92
CA LEU A 109 0.97 23.24 -5.08
C LEU A 109 0.16 22.88 -3.81
N TRP A 110 0.72 23.13 -2.63
CA TRP A 110 -0.02 22.97 -1.36
C TRP A 110 -1.25 23.87 -1.28
N ASN A 111 -1.16 25.12 -1.75
CA ASN A 111 -2.31 26.03 -1.71
C ASN A 111 -3.46 25.60 -2.62
N GLU A 112 -3.17 24.89 -3.71
CA GLU A 112 -4.16 24.35 -4.63
C GLU A 112 -4.77 23.03 -4.12
N TRP A 113 -3.96 22.15 -3.50
CA TRP A 113 -4.36 20.78 -3.16
C TRP A 113 -4.64 20.53 -1.67
N LYS A 114 -4.39 21.50 -0.79
CA LYS A 114 -4.77 21.39 0.62
C LYS A 114 -6.29 21.11 0.77
N PRO A 115 -6.70 20.30 1.75
CA PRO A 115 -5.90 19.77 2.86
C PRO A 115 -5.26 18.38 2.58
N THR A 116 -5.22 17.92 1.32
CA THR A 116 -4.69 16.58 0.99
C THR A 116 -3.17 16.55 1.14
N VAL A 117 -2.66 15.70 2.04
CA VAL A 117 -1.23 15.52 2.30
C VAL A 117 -0.72 14.28 1.56
N MET A 118 0.38 14.41 0.82
CA MET A 118 1.08 13.27 0.23
C MET A 118 1.88 12.54 1.30
N ASN A 119 1.79 11.20 1.34
CA ASN A 119 2.54 10.39 2.30
C ASN A 119 4.05 10.57 2.15
N ASN A 120 4.79 10.33 3.22
CA ASN A 120 6.24 10.28 3.17
C ASN A 120 6.71 8.92 2.67
N PHE A 121 7.73 8.91 1.81
CA PHE A 121 8.27 7.69 1.23
C PHE A 121 9.78 7.60 1.43
N ASN A 122 10.25 6.37 1.65
CA ASN A 122 11.68 6.04 1.73
C ASN A 122 12.11 5.42 0.40
N LEU A 123 12.14 6.22 -0.67
CA LEU A 123 12.54 5.82 -2.02
C LEU A 123 13.93 6.35 -2.33
N THR A 124 14.76 5.55 -2.98
CA THR A 124 16.06 5.96 -3.54
C THR A 124 15.87 6.87 -4.76
N ASP A 125 16.92 7.60 -5.17
CA ASP A 125 16.83 8.48 -6.35
C ASP A 125 16.51 7.67 -7.62
N GLN A 126 17.11 6.48 -7.74
CA GLN A 126 16.86 5.58 -8.87
C GLN A 126 15.41 5.09 -8.91
N GLU A 127 14.81 4.72 -7.77
CA GLU A 127 13.40 4.32 -7.71
C GLU A 127 12.48 5.48 -8.11
N ILE A 128 12.80 6.70 -7.70
CA ILE A 128 12.04 7.90 -8.10
C ILE A 128 12.18 8.15 -9.61
N GLU A 129 13.38 8.03 -10.17
CA GLU A 129 13.59 8.16 -11.62
C GLU A 129 12.83 7.08 -12.40
N ASN A 130 12.83 5.83 -11.94
CA ASN A 130 12.04 4.76 -12.53
C ASN A 130 10.54 5.13 -12.54
N ILE A 131 10.01 5.69 -11.44
CA ILE A 131 8.63 6.18 -11.37
C ILE A 131 8.38 7.31 -12.38
N ILE A 132 9.26 8.31 -12.45
CA ILE A 132 9.10 9.46 -13.35
C ILE A 132 9.14 8.99 -14.82
N ALA A 133 10.07 8.11 -15.17
CA ALA A 133 10.16 7.53 -16.50
C ALA A 133 8.88 6.76 -16.88
N TYR A 134 8.31 5.99 -15.96
CA TYR A 134 7.03 5.32 -16.18
C TYR A 134 5.88 6.31 -16.40
N VAL A 135 5.81 7.39 -15.60
CA VAL A 135 4.78 8.42 -15.77
C VAL A 135 4.89 9.11 -17.13
N ASP A 136 6.10 9.49 -17.55
CA ASP A 136 6.34 10.13 -18.84
C ASP A 136 6.00 9.19 -20.01
N TYR A 137 6.37 7.91 -19.90
CA TYR A 137 6.00 6.87 -20.87
C TYR A 137 4.48 6.77 -21.04
N VAL A 138 3.72 6.70 -19.93
CA VAL A 138 2.24 6.62 -19.99
C VAL A 138 1.63 7.91 -20.55
N TYR A 139 2.20 9.06 -20.22
CA TYR A 139 1.68 10.35 -20.66
C TYR A 139 1.90 10.60 -22.15
N THR A 140 3.12 10.34 -22.64
CA THR A 140 3.56 10.68 -24.00
C THR A 140 3.44 9.53 -25.00
N GLY A 141 3.37 8.28 -24.51
CA GLY A 141 3.47 7.08 -25.33
C GLY A 141 4.84 6.86 -25.96
N LYS A 142 5.88 7.58 -25.50
CA LYS A 142 7.25 7.47 -25.99
C LYS A 142 8.15 6.91 -24.89
N ASP A 143 8.97 5.93 -25.26
CA ASP A 143 10.08 5.50 -24.42
C ASP A 143 11.19 6.56 -24.51
N LYS A 144 11.40 7.36 -23.46
CA LYS A 144 12.62 8.19 -23.34
C LYS A 144 13.88 7.35 -23.10
N VAL A 145 13.69 6.07 -22.77
CA VAL A 145 14.75 5.12 -22.49
C VAL A 145 14.93 4.26 -23.74
N GLY A 146 16.03 4.48 -24.45
CA GLY A 146 16.48 3.54 -25.48
C GLY A 146 16.54 2.14 -24.87
N GLN A 147 16.02 1.15 -25.59
CA GLN A 147 15.90 -0.23 -25.10
C GLN A 147 17.19 -0.74 -24.43
N ALA A 148 17.15 -0.87 -23.11
CA ALA A 148 17.83 -1.95 -22.43
C ALA A 148 16.78 -3.00 -22.05
N VAL A 149 16.42 -3.85 -23.02
CA VAL A 149 15.92 -5.19 -22.71
C VAL A 149 17.13 -6.02 -22.25
N ALA A 150 17.75 -5.63 -21.14
CA ALA A 150 18.67 -6.48 -20.42
C ALA A 150 17.88 -7.09 -19.26
N GLN A 151 17.70 -8.41 -19.32
CA GLN A 151 17.33 -9.22 -18.17
C GLN A 151 18.44 -9.10 -17.11
N GLY A 152 18.50 -7.96 -16.43
CA GLY A 152 19.19 -7.82 -15.16
C GLY A 152 18.37 -8.53 -14.08
N PRO A 153 19.00 -9.08 -13.05
CA PRO A 153 18.28 -9.75 -11.97
C PRO A 153 17.22 -8.78 -11.44
N ALA A 154 15.99 -9.27 -11.32
CA ALA A 154 14.88 -8.51 -10.75
C ALA A 154 15.35 -7.92 -9.42
N VAL A 155 15.52 -6.60 -9.38
CA VAL A 155 15.69 -5.90 -8.12
C VAL A 155 14.36 -6.08 -7.40
N VAL A 156 14.38 -6.98 -6.42
CA VAL A 156 13.23 -7.18 -5.54
C VAL A 156 13.14 -5.92 -4.71
N VAL A 157 12.32 -4.97 -5.18
CA VAL A 157 11.90 -3.85 -4.35
C VAL A 157 11.12 -4.46 -3.19
N GLU A 158 11.78 -4.63 -2.05
CA GLU A 158 11.14 -5.09 -0.83
C GLU A 158 10.09 -4.05 -0.45
N LYS A 159 8.83 -4.43 -0.64
CA LYS A 159 7.71 -3.73 -0.01
C LYS A 159 8.01 -3.67 1.50
N PRO A 160 7.77 -2.52 2.18
CA PRO A 160 7.89 -2.46 3.63
C PRO A 160 7.07 -3.60 4.25
N ASN A 161 7.79 -4.51 4.91
CA ASN A 161 7.21 -5.73 5.44
C ASN A 161 6.41 -5.38 6.71
N ASN A 162 5.12 -5.10 6.52
CA ASN A 162 4.19 -4.81 7.61
C ASN A 162 3.66 -6.10 8.29
N THR A 163 4.08 -7.28 7.85
CA THR A 163 3.72 -8.57 8.47
C THR A 163 3.98 -8.60 9.98
N PRO A 164 5.16 -8.19 10.51
CA PRO A 164 5.38 -8.12 11.96
C PRO A 164 4.39 -7.20 12.69
N LEU A 165 4.02 -6.05 12.12
CA LEU A 165 3.02 -5.14 12.71
C LEU A 165 1.66 -5.81 12.78
N PHE A 166 1.23 -6.47 11.69
CA PHE A 166 -0.06 -7.17 11.66
C PHE A 166 -0.09 -8.39 12.60
N ILE A 167 1.04 -9.10 12.76
CA ILE A 167 1.16 -10.17 13.75
C ILE A 167 1.03 -9.61 15.16
N ALA A 168 1.75 -8.53 15.48
CA ALA A 168 1.68 -7.88 16.79
C ALA A 168 0.25 -7.40 17.10
N LEU A 169 -0.40 -6.73 16.14
CA LEU A 169 -1.80 -6.30 16.26
C LEU A 169 -2.75 -7.49 16.47
N ALA A 170 -2.58 -8.57 15.71
CA ALA A 170 -3.40 -9.77 15.84
C ALA A 170 -3.26 -10.42 17.22
N VAL A 171 -2.04 -10.47 17.78
CA VAL A 171 -1.79 -10.98 19.13
C VAL A 171 -2.47 -10.11 20.19
N ILE A 172 -2.34 -8.79 20.10
CA ILE A 172 -2.99 -7.86 21.04
C ILE A 172 -4.51 -8.02 21.00
N LEU A 173 -5.10 -8.05 19.81
CA LEU A 173 -6.55 -8.23 19.63
C LEU A 173 -7.01 -9.61 20.12
N ALA A 174 -6.23 -10.67 19.92
CA ALA A 174 -6.54 -12.00 20.43
C ALA A 174 -6.54 -12.05 21.97
N ILE A 175 -5.56 -11.42 22.62
CA ILE A 175 -5.51 -11.32 24.09
C ILE A 175 -6.75 -10.58 24.59
N LEU A 176 -7.08 -9.43 23.99
CA LEU A 176 -8.24 -8.64 24.36
C LEU A 176 -9.55 -9.44 24.17
N ALA A 177 -9.68 -10.18 23.07
CA ALA A 177 -10.83 -11.04 22.82
C ALA A 177 -10.97 -12.15 23.87
N VAL A 178 -9.87 -12.78 24.31
CA VAL A 178 -9.89 -13.80 25.37
C VAL A 178 -10.32 -13.19 26.71
N VAL A 179 -9.79 -12.01 27.07
CA VAL A 179 -10.17 -11.31 28.30
C VAL A 179 -11.66 -10.97 28.29
N LEU A 180 -12.16 -10.38 27.20
CA LEU A 180 -13.58 -10.08 27.06
C LEU A 180 -14.45 -11.35 27.11
N ALA A 181 -14.05 -12.42 26.43
CA ALA A 181 -14.76 -13.70 26.46
C ALA A 181 -14.85 -14.27 27.89
N ARG A 182 -13.77 -14.17 28.67
CA ARG A 182 -13.76 -14.59 30.08
C ARG A 182 -14.69 -13.74 30.95
N ILE A 183 -14.69 -12.42 30.77
CA ILE A 183 -15.55 -11.50 31.51
C ILE A 183 -17.03 -11.78 31.18
N VAL A 184 -17.38 -11.89 29.91
CA VAL A 184 -18.75 -12.17 29.46
C VAL A 184 -19.21 -13.54 29.95
N ALA A 185 -18.37 -14.57 29.87
CA ALA A 185 -18.69 -15.89 30.40
C ALA A 185 -18.96 -15.87 31.90
N ASN A 186 -18.14 -15.14 32.66
CA ASN A 186 -18.32 -15.01 34.11
C ASN A 186 -19.58 -14.21 34.47
N LEU A 187 -19.84 -13.11 33.74
CA LEU A 187 -21.05 -12.30 33.93
C LEU A 187 -22.31 -13.12 33.66
N ASN A 188 -22.36 -13.85 32.54
CA ASN A 188 -23.50 -14.70 32.18
C ASN A 188 -23.75 -15.80 33.23
N TYR A 189 -22.69 -16.35 33.81
CA TYR A 189 -22.81 -17.30 34.91
C TYR A 189 -23.44 -16.64 36.16
N MET A 190 -22.97 -15.46 36.55
CA MET A 190 -23.51 -14.72 37.70
C MET A 190 -24.96 -14.30 37.50
N VAL A 191 -25.37 -13.93 36.28
CA VAL A 191 -26.76 -13.64 35.93
C VAL A 191 -27.65 -14.87 36.15
N GLN A 192 -27.26 -16.04 35.65
CA GLN A 192 -28.04 -17.27 35.84
C GLN A 192 -28.14 -17.69 37.30
N VAL A 193 -27.07 -17.54 38.09
CA VAL A 193 -27.09 -17.81 39.54
C VAL A 193 -28.03 -16.84 40.26
N ARG A 194 -28.02 -15.55 39.89
CA ARG A 194 -28.93 -14.53 40.46
C ARG A 194 -30.40 -14.83 40.14
N GLU A 195 -30.67 -15.33 38.94
CA GLU A 195 -32.02 -15.72 38.50
C GLU A 195 -32.51 -17.03 39.14
N GLY A 196 -31.71 -17.66 40.02
CA GLY A 196 -32.08 -18.90 40.71
C GLY A 196 -31.88 -20.16 39.87
N ASN A 197 -31.28 -20.06 38.68
CA ASN A 197 -31.06 -21.15 37.73
C ASN A 197 -29.78 -21.96 38.05
N ALA A 198 -29.44 -22.14 39.33
CA ALA A 198 -28.23 -22.87 39.74
C ALA A 198 -28.47 -24.40 39.78
N PRO A 199 -27.54 -25.24 39.28
CA PRO A 199 -26.21 -24.87 38.75
C PRO A 199 -26.27 -24.41 37.29
N ALA A 200 -25.81 -23.18 37.04
CA ALA A 200 -25.72 -22.58 35.70
C ALA A 200 -24.67 -23.31 34.84
N HIS A 201 -25.06 -23.75 33.64
CA HIS A 201 -24.18 -24.48 32.71
C HIS A 201 -23.08 -23.57 32.18
N ARG A 202 -21.82 -23.98 32.38
CA ARG A 202 -20.66 -23.31 31.77
C ARG A 202 -20.43 -23.90 30.39
N LYS A 203 -20.62 -23.10 29.35
CA LYS A 203 -20.36 -23.53 27.98
C LYS A 203 -18.93 -24.04 27.83
N THR A 204 -18.80 -25.25 27.29
CA THR A 204 -17.50 -25.86 26.99
C THR A 204 -16.92 -25.28 25.70
N LEU A 205 -15.61 -25.47 25.47
CA LEU A 205 -14.98 -25.05 24.21
C LEU A 205 -15.64 -25.69 22.99
N VAL A 206 -16.06 -26.95 23.10
CA VAL A 206 -16.74 -27.67 22.04
C VAL A 206 -18.08 -27.02 21.70
N GLU A 207 -18.88 -26.62 22.70
CA GLU A 207 -20.15 -25.93 22.48
C GLU A 207 -19.99 -24.54 21.85
N ILE A 208 -18.89 -23.86 22.16
CA ILE A 208 -18.56 -22.57 21.53
C ILE A 208 -18.16 -22.80 20.07
N LEU A 209 -17.27 -23.76 19.82
CA LEU A 209 -16.77 -24.09 18.48
C LEU A 209 -17.84 -24.70 17.57
N THR A 210 -18.85 -25.36 18.13
CA THR A 210 -20.00 -25.93 17.40
C THR A 210 -21.24 -25.04 17.45
N SER A 211 -21.13 -23.82 17.97
CA SER A 211 -22.26 -22.89 18.01
C SER A 211 -22.72 -22.51 16.60
N LYS A 212 -24.04 -22.46 16.38
CA LYS A 212 -24.63 -22.11 15.06
C LYS A 212 -24.11 -20.77 14.51
N GLY A 213 -23.88 -19.79 15.39
CA GLY A 213 -23.32 -18.50 15.03
C GLY A 213 -21.89 -18.59 14.52
N LEU A 214 -21.01 -19.35 15.20
CA LEU A 214 -19.63 -19.53 14.76
C LEU A 214 -19.55 -20.34 13.47
N ILE A 215 -20.33 -21.42 13.36
CA ILE A 215 -20.39 -22.25 12.14
C ILE A 215 -20.84 -21.39 10.95
N ALA A 216 -21.91 -20.59 11.11
CA ALA A 216 -22.38 -19.69 10.06
C ALA A 216 -21.31 -18.65 9.67
N PHE A 217 -20.62 -18.06 10.65
CA PHE A 217 -19.53 -17.12 10.41
C PHE A 217 -18.35 -17.77 9.68
N VAL A 218 -17.93 -18.97 10.09
CA VAL A 218 -16.82 -19.70 9.45
C VAL A 218 -17.19 -20.08 8.03
N ILE A 219 -18.39 -20.58 7.78
CA ILE A 219 -18.86 -20.89 6.41
C ILE A 219 -18.87 -19.62 5.57
N PHE A 220 -19.42 -18.51 6.09
CA PHE A 220 -19.42 -17.23 5.38
C PHE A 220 -17.99 -16.76 5.06
N ALA A 221 -17.08 -16.80 6.02
CA ALA A 221 -15.68 -16.45 5.83
C ALA A 221 -15.00 -17.34 4.77
N LEU A 222 -15.25 -18.66 4.80
CA LEU A 222 -14.72 -19.59 3.81
C LEU A 222 -15.25 -19.32 2.40
N VAL A 223 -16.53 -18.98 2.26
CA VAL A 223 -17.12 -18.62 0.96
C VAL A 223 -16.50 -17.33 0.43
N VAL A 224 -16.33 -16.31 1.28
CA VAL A 224 -15.72 -15.03 0.90
C VAL A 224 -14.24 -15.22 0.52
N LEU A 225 -13.45 -15.89 1.37
CA LEU A 225 -12.04 -16.17 1.09
C LEU A 225 -11.88 -17.07 -0.13
N GLY A 226 -12.66 -18.15 -0.23
CA GLY A 226 -12.62 -19.07 -1.36
C GLY A 226 -13.02 -18.39 -2.67
N GLY A 227 -14.06 -17.57 -2.66
CA GLY A 227 -14.45 -16.76 -3.81
C GLY A 227 -13.36 -15.78 -4.23
N TYR A 228 -12.81 -15.03 -3.27
CA TYR A 228 -11.72 -14.08 -3.52
C TYR A 228 -10.47 -14.75 -4.10
N THR A 229 -10.01 -15.86 -3.51
CA THR A 229 -8.82 -16.57 -3.99
C THR A 229 -9.07 -17.19 -5.36
N THR A 230 -10.24 -17.79 -5.58
CA THR A 230 -10.62 -18.38 -6.88
C THR A 230 -10.63 -17.32 -7.98
N VAL A 231 -11.28 -16.17 -7.75
CA VAL A 231 -11.35 -15.08 -8.74
C VAL A 231 -9.96 -14.50 -9.01
N ASN A 232 -9.15 -14.25 -7.99
CA ASN A 232 -7.80 -13.71 -8.19
C ASN A 232 -6.90 -14.70 -8.93
N ASN A 233 -6.94 -15.99 -8.59
CA ASN A 233 -6.20 -17.01 -9.31
C ASN A 233 -6.68 -17.10 -10.77
N ALA A 234 -7.99 -17.00 -11.02
CA ALA A 234 -8.54 -16.96 -12.38
C ALA A 234 -8.10 -15.72 -13.17
N ILE A 235 -8.00 -14.55 -12.52
CA ILE A 235 -7.46 -13.33 -13.14
C ILE A 235 -5.96 -13.49 -13.42
N MET A 236 -5.19 -14.13 -12.52
CA MET A 236 -3.76 -14.41 -12.70
C MET A 236 -3.48 -15.48 -13.76
N LEU A 237 -4.42 -16.38 -14.06
CA LEU A 237 -4.33 -17.41 -15.10
C LEU A 237 -4.30 -16.85 -16.55
N GLY A 238 -3.98 -15.57 -16.71
CA GLY A 238 -3.58 -15.02 -17.99
C GLY A 238 -4.76 -14.64 -18.86
N ARG A 239 -5.42 -13.53 -18.49
CA ARG A 239 -5.89 -12.59 -19.53
C ARG A 239 -4.64 -12.19 -20.30
N GLN A 240 -4.44 -12.72 -21.50
CA GLN A 240 -3.20 -12.57 -22.26
C GLN A 240 -2.85 -11.09 -22.49
N GLN A 241 -2.07 -10.48 -21.59
CA GLN A 241 -1.58 -9.12 -21.74
C GLN A 241 -0.42 -9.18 -22.75
N GLY A 242 -0.60 -8.57 -23.92
CA GLY A 242 0.42 -8.56 -24.98
C GLY A 242 0.38 -9.74 -25.95
N TYR A 243 -0.66 -10.59 -25.94
CA TYR A 243 -0.84 -11.58 -27.00
C TYR A 243 -1.28 -10.89 -28.28
N ALA A 244 -0.34 -10.79 -29.22
CA ALA A 244 -0.56 -10.37 -30.59
C ALA A 244 -0.17 -11.55 -31.48
N PRO A 245 -1.12 -12.38 -31.94
CA PRO A 245 -0.79 -13.48 -32.82
C PRO A 245 -0.20 -12.93 -34.13
N GLU A 246 0.81 -13.60 -34.67
CA GLU A 246 1.29 -13.29 -36.02
C GLU A 246 0.13 -13.48 -37.00
N GLN A 247 -0.39 -12.37 -37.50
CA GLN A 247 -1.45 -12.43 -38.49
C GLN A 247 -0.83 -12.68 -39.87
N PRO A 248 -1.36 -13.65 -40.65
CA PRO A 248 -0.85 -13.96 -41.99
C PRO A 248 -1.01 -12.79 -42.99
N ILE A 249 -1.75 -11.75 -42.61
CA ILE A 249 -1.95 -10.52 -43.40
C ILE A 249 -1.36 -9.36 -42.61
N LYS A 250 -0.44 -8.60 -43.21
CA LYS A 250 0.10 -7.36 -42.62
C LYS A 250 -0.97 -6.27 -42.62
N PHE A 251 -1.78 -6.21 -41.57
CA PHE A 251 -2.84 -5.22 -41.43
C PHE A 251 -2.50 -4.19 -40.34
N SER A 252 -2.06 -2.99 -40.74
CA SER A 252 -1.62 -1.97 -39.77
C SER A 252 -2.82 -1.18 -39.21
N HIS A 253 -2.88 -1.02 -37.88
CA HIS A 253 -3.91 -0.22 -37.19
C HIS A 253 -3.96 1.24 -37.64
N ALA A 254 -2.81 1.81 -38.00
CA ALA A 254 -2.72 3.16 -38.55
C ALA A 254 -3.52 3.33 -39.85
N THR A 255 -3.48 2.34 -40.74
CA THR A 255 -4.17 2.43 -42.02
C THR A 255 -5.66 2.15 -41.88
N HIS A 256 -6.08 1.13 -41.12
CA HIS A 256 -7.50 0.75 -41.12
C HIS A 256 -8.36 1.52 -40.12
N ALA A 257 -7.90 1.69 -38.86
CA ALA A 257 -8.66 2.44 -37.87
C ALA A 257 -8.48 3.97 -38.07
N GLY A 258 -7.27 4.38 -38.48
CA GLY A 258 -6.94 5.79 -38.73
C GLY A 258 -7.47 6.31 -40.07
N LEU A 259 -6.96 5.77 -41.19
CA LEU A 259 -7.27 6.29 -42.53
C LEU A 259 -8.61 5.80 -43.07
N GLN A 260 -8.88 4.50 -42.97
CA GLN A 260 -10.09 3.89 -43.53
C GLN A 260 -11.31 3.95 -42.59
N LYS A 261 -11.10 4.37 -41.33
CA LYS A 261 -12.12 4.44 -40.27
C LYS A 261 -12.95 3.16 -40.11
N ILE A 262 -12.33 2.01 -40.36
CA ILE A 262 -12.96 0.71 -40.15
C ILE A 262 -12.97 0.44 -38.64
N ASP A 263 -14.15 0.19 -38.08
CA ASP A 263 -14.31 -0.08 -36.66
C ASP A 263 -13.55 -1.36 -36.28
N CYS A 264 -12.72 -1.26 -35.25
CA CYS A 264 -11.96 -2.39 -34.69
C CYS A 264 -12.88 -3.55 -34.30
N GLN A 265 -14.14 -3.27 -33.91
CA GLN A 265 -15.14 -4.28 -33.55
C GLN A 265 -15.54 -5.19 -34.70
N TYR A 266 -15.31 -4.77 -35.95
CA TYR A 266 -15.64 -5.58 -37.12
C TYR A 266 -14.75 -6.83 -37.24
N CYS A 267 -13.55 -6.79 -36.66
CA CYS A 267 -12.60 -7.90 -36.67
C CYS A 267 -12.22 -8.39 -35.26
N HIS A 268 -12.41 -7.57 -34.22
CA HIS A 268 -12.12 -7.91 -32.83
C HIS A 268 -13.39 -7.79 -31.97
N ASP A 269 -14.18 -8.86 -31.93
CA ASP A 269 -15.42 -8.90 -31.13
C ASP A 269 -15.15 -8.72 -29.62
N GLY A 270 -13.95 -9.07 -29.16
CA GLY A 270 -13.48 -8.84 -27.79
C GLY A 270 -13.23 -7.36 -27.44
N ALA A 271 -12.96 -6.49 -28.43
CA ALA A 271 -12.70 -5.06 -28.20
C ALA A 271 -13.92 -4.31 -27.65
N ARG A 272 -15.13 -4.81 -27.88
CA ARG A 272 -16.36 -4.24 -27.32
C ARG A 272 -16.51 -4.47 -25.80
N ARG A 273 -15.74 -5.42 -25.24
CA ARG A 273 -15.85 -5.89 -23.84
C ARG A 273 -14.65 -5.48 -22.97
N SER A 274 -13.62 -4.89 -23.58
CA SER A 274 -12.36 -4.50 -22.94
C SER A 274 -12.29 -3.02 -22.63
#